data_AF-A0A9E3BWL0-F1
#
_entry.id   AF-A0A9E3BWL0-F1
#
_cell.length_a   1.000
_cell.length_b   1.000
_cell.length_c   1.000
_cell.angle_alpha   90.00
_cell.angle_beta   90.00
_cell.angle_gamma   90.00
#
_symmetry.space_group_name_H-M   'P 1'
#
loop_
_entity.id
_entity.type
_entity.pdbx_description
1 polymer ?
#
loop_
_entity_poly.entity_id
_entity_poly.type
_entity_poly.pdbx_seq_one_letter_code
_entity_poly.pdbx_strand_id
1 'polypeptide(L)'
;FYISDDGDILAIRMGDWKVVLMEQRAKQLMCWFEPFVKLRAPKMFNLRRDPFERADENSNTYWDWLISHAYIIYEMQAIVAQQIEDFVKFPPRQKPAAFNLDEVLRHLQEAGGSGNH
;
A
#
# COMPACT_ATOMS: atom_id res chain seq x y z
N PHE A 1 -0.94 8.83 -4.69
CA PHE A 1 -0.59 7.54 -4.06
C PHE A 1 -0.61 7.71 -2.55
N TYR A 2 -0.99 6.67 -1.82
CA TYR A 2 -0.84 6.56 -0.37
C TYR A 2 0.25 5.51 -0.12
N ILE A 3 1.34 5.93 0.51
CA ILE A 3 2.55 5.14 0.69
C ILE A 3 2.77 5.01 2.20
N SER A 4 3.14 3.83 2.67
CA SER A 4 3.52 3.61 4.07
C SER A 4 4.90 4.19 4.36
N ASP A 5 5.26 4.29 5.63
CA ASP A 5 6.60 4.73 6.05
C ASP A 5 7.70 3.79 5.53
N ASP A 6 7.38 2.52 5.32
CA ASP A 6 8.27 1.50 4.73
C ASP A 6 8.37 1.56 3.20
N GLY A 7 7.60 2.44 2.54
CA GLY A 7 7.59 2.60 1.09
C GLY A 7 6.60 1.67 0.35
N ASP A 8 5.76 0.93 1.07
CA ASP A 8 4.71 0.09 0.46
C ASP A 8 3.54 0.95 -0.05
N ILE A 9 2.97 0.59 -1.20
CA ILE A 9 1.78 1.26 -1.74
C ILE A 9 0.53 0.72 -1.03
N LEU A 10 -0.05 1.53 -0.15
CA LEU A 10 -1.26 1.18 0.60
C LEU A 10 -2.52 1.35 -0.26
N ALA A 11 -2.60 2.47 -0.98
CA ALA A 11 -3.77 2.80 -1.79
C ALA A 11 -3.42 3.78 -2.93
N ILE A 12 -4.28 3.80 -3.95
CA ILE A 12 -4.17 4.68 -5.11
C ILE A 12 -5.47 5.46 -5.24
N ARG A 13 -5.36 6.79 -5.42
CA ARG A 13 -6.52 7.66 -5.62
C ARG A 13 -6.49 8.23 -7.03
N MET A 14 -7.62 8.11 -7.71
CA MET A 14 -7.87 8.52 -9.09
C MET A 14 -9.15 9.36 -9.08
N GLY A 15 -8.98 10.68 -8.90
CA GLY A 15 -10.11 11.58 -8.70
C GLY A 15 -10.96 11.21 -7.47
N ASP A 16 -12.21 10.81 -7.73
CA ASP A 16 -13.16 10.39 -6.70
C ASP A 16 -12.99 8.92 -6.28
N TRP A 17 -12.26 8.13 -7.05
CA TRP A 17 -12.03 6.72 -6.78
C TRP A 17 -10.79 6.52 -5.92
N LYS A 18 -10.91 5.67 -4.91
CA LYS A 18 -9.78 5.19 -4.12
C LYS A 18 -9.77 3.67 -4.15
N VAL A 19 -8.63 3.10 -4.51
CA VAL A 19 -8.40 1.66 -4.55
C VAL A 19 -7.37 1.31 -3.47
N VAL A 20 -7.73 0.40 -2.58
CA VAL A 20 -6.96 0.00 -1.40
C VAL A 20 -6.36 -1.39 -1.64
N LEU A 21 -5.04 -1.48 -1.58
CA LEU A 21 -4.25 -2.69 -1.79
C LEU A 21 -3.86 -3.33 -0.45
N MET A 22 -3.62 -2.51 0.57
CA MET A 22 -3.30 -2.96 1.92
C MET A 22 -4.25 -2.31 2.92
N GLU A 23 -4.83 -3.14 3.79
CA GLU A 23 -5.83 -2.72 4.77
C GLU A 23 -5.24 -2.70 6.17
N GLN A 24 -5.54 -1.66 6.96
CA GLN A 24 -5.32 -1.68 8.40
C GLN A 24 -6.57 -2.20 9.10
N ARG A 25 -6.51 -3.40 9.67
CA ARG A 25 -7.65 -4.04 10.37
C ARG A 25 -7.69 -3.71 11.84
N ALA A 26 -6.56 -3.36 12.42
CA ALA A 26 -6.44 -2.99 13.80
C ALA A 26 -7.15 -1.66 14.10
N LYS A 27 -7.77 -1.56 15.27
CA LYS A 27 -8.49 -0.37 15.73
C LYS A 27 -7.76 0.25 16.92
N GLN A 28 -7.91 1.56 17.09
CA GLN A 28 -7.28 2.33 18.17
C GLN A 28 -5.76 2.16 18.19
N LEU A 29 -5.13 2.03 19.36
CA LEU A 29 -3.67 1.97 19.51
C LEU A 29 -3.04 0.75 18.79
N MET A 30 -3.81 -0.32 18.58
CA MET A 30 -3.32 -1.50 17.86
C MET A 30 -2.93 -1.20 16.41
N CYS A 31 -3.40 -0.09 15.81
CA CYS A 31 -3.00 0.30 14.46
C CYS A 31 -1.51 0.66 14.33
N TRP A 32 -0.83 0.90 15.44
CA TRP A 32 0.61 1.16 15.49
C TRP A 32 1.44 -0.12 15.70
N PHE A 33 0.82 -1.19 16.19
CA PHE A 33 1.49 -2.44 16.52
C PHE A 33 1.25 -3.53 15.47
N GLU A 34 0.09 -3.51 14.80
CA GLU A 34 -0.26 -4.51 13.80
C GLU A 34 0.15 -4.10 12.39
N PRO A 35 0.66 -5.06 11.59
CA PRO A 35 1.03 -4.82 10.21
C PRO A 35 -0.20 -4.62 9.33
N PHE A 36 -0.03 -3.89 8.23
CA PHE A 36 -1.04 -3.82 7.18
C PHE A 36 -1.23 -5.19 6.53
N VAL A 37 -2.49 -5.55 6.25
CA VAL A 37 -2.85 -6.80 5.58
C VAL A 37 -2.88 -6.58 4.07
N LYS A 38 -1.99 -7.25 3.33
CA LYS A 38 -1.99 -7.26 1.86
C LYS A 38 -3.23 -7.99 1.33
N LEU A 39 -4.06 -7.29 0.56
CA LEU A 39 -5.27 -7.86 -0.02
C LEU A 39 -4.97 -8.56 -1.34
N ARG A 40 -5.65 -9.68 -1.61
CA ARG A 40 -5.55 -10.38 -2.92
C ARG A 40 -6.38 -9.71 -4.00
N ALA A 41 -7.53 -9.18 -3.61
CA ALA A 41 -8.38 -8.35 -4.43
C ALA A 41 -8.45 -6.98 -3.75
N PRO A 42 -8.21 -5.89 -4.48
CA PRO A 42 -8.26 -4.57 -3.88
C PRO A 42 -9.69 -4.23 -3.45
N LYS A 43 -9.81 -3.48 -2.35
CA LYS A 43 -11.06 -2.79 -2.02
C LYS A 43 -11.14 -1.49 -2.82
N MET A 44 -12.35 -1.03 -3.11
CA MET A 44 -12.54 0.20 -3.86
C MET A 44 -13.65 1.03 -3.25
N PHE A 45 -13.43 2.34 -3.20
CA PHE A 45 -14.35 3.30 -2.62
C PHE A 45 -14.50 4.50 -3.55
N ASN A 46 -15.70 5.07 -3.56
CA ASN A 46 -15.96 6.34 -4.21
C ASN A 46 -16.06 7.41 -3.12
N LEU A 47 -15.01 8.22 -2.96
CA LEU A 47 -14.88 9.19 -1.88
C LEU A 47 -15.90 10.33 -1.94
N ARG A 48 -16.55 10.58 -3.09
CA ARG A 48 -17.66 11.54 -3.17
C ARG A 48 -18.93 10.97 -2.52
N ARG A 49 -19.17 9.66 -2.67
CA ARG A 49 -20.36 8.97 -2.13
C ARG A 49 -20.13 8.41 -0.73
N ASP A 50 -18.92 7.97 -0.44
CA ASP A 50 -18.48 7.40 0.82
C ASP A 50 -17.15 8.06 1.25
N PRO A 51 -17.20 9.29 1.78
CA PRO A 51 -16.00 10.01 2.19
C PRO A 51 -15.21 9.33 3.31
N PHE A 52 -15.85 8.42 4.06
CA PHE A 52 -15.27 7.77 5.23
C PHE A 52 -14.91 6.30 4.99
N GLU A 53 -15.06 5.79 3.76
CA GLU A 53 -14.67 4.43 3.38
C GLU A 53 -15.33 3.37 4.28
N ARG A 54 -16.63 3.54 4.58
CA ARG A 54 -17.40 2.68 5.50
C ARG A 54 -18.33 1.69 4.80
N ALA A 55 -18.39 1.72 3.48
CA ALA A 55 -19.31 0.90 2.71
C ALA A 55 -19.06 -0.61 2.89
N ASP A 56 -17.81 -1.03 3.11
CA ASP A 56 -17.45 -2.42 3.31
C ASP A 56 -17.87 -2.99 4.67
N GLU A 57 -17.91 -2.16 5.72
CA GLU A 57 -18.41 -2.55 7.04
C GLU A 57 -19.95 -2.49 7.13
N ASN A 58 -20.58 -1.48 6.51
CA ASN A 58 -21.97 -1.13 6.81
C ASN A 58 -22.98 -1.43 5.67
N SER A 59 -22.51 -1.79 4.47
CA SER A 59 -23.41 -2.06 3.33
C SER A 59 -23.48 -3.55 3.00
N ASN A 60 -24.71 -4.06 2.87
CA ASN A 60 -24.96 -5.43 2.44
C ASN A 60 -24.71 -5.64 0.93
N THR A 61 -24.69 -4.57 0.13
CA THR A 61 -24.57 -4.63 -1.34
C THR A 61 -23.21 -4.14 -1.85
N TYR A 62 -22.26 -3.88 -0.95
CA TYR A 62 -20.94 -3.38 -1.31
C TYR A 62 -20.20 -4.30 -2.29
N TRP A 63 -20.27 -5.61 -2.08
CA TRP A 63 -19.55 -6.57 -2.92
C TRP A 63 -20.10 -6.64 -4.35
N ASP A 64 -21.43 -6.59 -4.53
CA ASP A 64 -22.04 -6.51 -5.87
C ASP A 64 -21.66 -5.19 -6.56
N TRP A 65 -21.63 -4.10 -5.81
CA TRP A 65 -21.19 -2.80 -6.31
C TRP A 65 -19.71 -2.81 -6.72
N LEU A 66 -18.83 -3.43 -5.91
CA LEU A 66 -17.41 -3.59 -6.23
C LEU A 66 -17.22 -4.39 -7.52
N ILE A 67 -17.90 -5.52 -7.67
CA ILE A 67 -17.78 -6.39 -8.86
C ILE A 67 -18.26 -5.65 -10.12
N SER A 68 -19.38 -4.94 -10.04
CA SER A 68 -19.90 -4.13 -11.17
C SER A 68 -18.97 -2.98 -11.57
N HIS A 69 -18.04 -2.58 -10.71
CA HIS A 69 -17.06 -1.53 -10.97
C HIS A 69 -15.62 -2.06 -11.07
N ALA A 70 -15.42 -3.39 -11.19
CA ALA A 70 -14.09 -4.00 -11.25
C ALA A 70 -13.23 -3.46 -12.42
N TYR A 71 -13.85 -2.90 -13.46
CA TYR A 71 -13.12 -2.28 -14.58
C TYR A 71 -12.19 -1.13 -14.15
N ILE A 72 -12.47 -0.47 -13.02
CA ILE A 72 -11.64 0.62 -12.47
C ILE A 72 -10.26 0.13 -12.03
N ILE A 73 -10.12 -1.17 -11.77
CA ILE A 73 -8.83 -1.80 -11.47
C ILE A 73 -7.87 -1.67 -12.67
N TYR A 74 -8.38 -1.73 -13.90
CA TYR A 74 -7.54 -1.55 -15.09
C TYR A 74 -7.04 -0.11 -15.25
N GLU A 75 -7.85 0.88 -14.88
CA GLU A 75 -7.43 2.29 -14.86
C GLU A 75 -6.31 2.51 -13.84
N MET A 76 -6.44 1.91 -12.65
CA MET A 76 -5.38 1.91 -11.65
C MET A 76 -4.08 1.30 -12.19
N GLN A 77 -4.15 0.18 -12.90
CA GLN A 77 -2.96 -0.45 -13.49
C GLN A 77 -2.24 0.48 -14.47
N ALA A 78 -2.98 1.24 -15.28
CA ALA A 78 -2.38 2.21 -16.20
C ALA A 78 -1.62 3.32 -15.46
N ILE A 79 -2.18 3.84 -14.36
CA ILE A 79 -1.54 4.88 -13.54
C ILE A 79 -0.29 4.34 -12.83
N VAL A 80 -0.33 3.10 -12.33
CA VAL A 80 0.85 2.45 -11.75
C VAL A 80 1.94 2.26 -12.81
N ALA A 81 1.58 1.84 -14.02
CA ALA A 81 2.54 1.66 -15.11
C ALA A 81 3.23 2.99 -15.48
N GLN A 82 2.48 4.09 -15.56
CA GLN A 82 3.03 5.42 -15.80
C GLN A 82 4.00 5.84 -14.68
N GLN A 83 3.62 5.59 -13.42
CA GLN A 83 4.49 5.89 -12.28
C GLN A 83 5.79 5.08 -12.29
N ILE A 84 5.75 3.81 -12.72
CA ILE A 84 6.94 2.97 -12.91
C ILE A 84 7.85 3.55 -14.00
N GLU A 85 7.28 3.98 -15.12
CA GLU A 85 8.05 4.62 -16.19
C GLU A 85 8.76 5.90 -15.71
N ASP A 86 8.08 6.68 -14.89
CA ASP A 86 8.67 7.89 -14.29
C ASP A 86 9.79 7.56 -13.30
N PHE A 87 9.70 6.47 -12.53
CA PHE A 87 10.81 6.01 -11.69
C PHE A 87 12.02 5.52 -12.49
N VAL A 88 11.82 4.99 -13.70
CA VAL A 88 12.93 4.67 -14.62
C VAL A 88 13.62 5.96 -15.08
N LYS A 89 12.85 7.00 -15.39
CA LYS A 89 13.39 8.31 -15.81
C LYS A 89 14.05 9.07 -14.65
N PHE A 90 13.50 8.95 -13.45
CA PHE A 90 13.91 9.67 -12.24
C PHE A 90 14.11 8.68 -11.08
N PRO A 91 15.27 8.01 -11.00
CA PRO A 91 15.49 6.98 -10.00
C PRO A 91 15.45 7.54 -8.57
N PRO A 92 14.85 6.81 -7.61
CA PRO A 92 14.82 7.22 -6.21
C PRO A 92 16.24 7.31 -5.65
N ARG A 93 16.58 8.45 -5.03
CA ARG A 93 17.92 8.71 -4.49
C ARG A 93 18.11 8.21 -3.06
N GLN A 94 17.01 7.87 -2.37
CA GLN A 94 16.99 7.44 -0.98
C GLN A 94 16.35 6.05 -0.88
N LYS A 95 17.01 5.12 -0.17
CA LYS A 95 16.41 3.84 0.18
C LYS A 95 15.33 4.10 1.25
N PRO A 96 14.14 3.48 1.15
CA PRO A 96 13.14 3.59 2.22
C PRO A 96 13.76 3.09 3.53
N ALA A 97 13.45 3.79 4.62
CA ALA A 97 13.96 3.44 5.94
C ALA A 97 13.24 2.17 6.40
N ALA A 98 13.82 1.00 6.16
CA ALA A 98 13.26 -0.24 6.66
C ALA A 98 13.61 -0.33 8.15
N PHE A 99 12.62 -0.27 9.03
CA PHE A 99 12.81 -0.63 10.44
C PHE A 99 12.87 -2.17 10.58
N ASN A 100 13.64 -2.84 9.71
CA ASN A 100 13.74 -4.28 9.66
C ASN A 100 14.97 -4.75 10.42
N LEU A 101 14.74 -5.70 11.31
CA LEU A 101 15.79 -6.49 11.96
C LEU A 101 16.76 -7.10 10.93
N ASP A 102 16.32 -7.30 9.68
CA ASP A 102 17.15 -7.73 8.55
C ASP A 102 18.23 -6.72 8.16
N GLU A 103 17.97 -5.41 8.26
CA GLU A 103 18.99 -4.38 8.02
C GLU A 103 19.99 -4.33 9.19
N VAL A 104 19.51 -4.54 10.42
CA VAL A 104 20.37 -4.70 11.61
C VAL A 104 21.23 -5.97 11.49
N LEU A 105 20.65 -7.09 11.03
CA LEU A 105 21.35 -8.35 10.79
C LEU A 105 22.36 -8.22 9.65
N ARG A 106 22.03 -7.51 8.58
CA ARG A 106 22.98 -7.20 7.49
C ARG A 106 24.13 -6.35 8.01
N HIS A 107 23.86 -5.30 8.79
CA HIS A 107 24.91 -4.49 9.41
C HIS A 107 25.78 -5.27 10.41
N LEU A 108 25.20 -6.21 11.16
CA LEU A 108 25.94 -7.10 12.05
C LEU A 108 26.80 -8.13 11.29
N GLN A 109 26.28 -8.69 10.18
CA GLN A 109 27.03 -9.60 9.32
C GLN A 109 28.18 -8.90 8.59
N GLU A 110 27.96 -7.67 8.12
CA GLU A 110 29.00 -6.82 7.51
C GLU A 110 30.08 -6.44 8.55
N ALA A 111 29.68 -6.13 9.80
CA ALA A 111 30.62 -5.84 10.89
C ALA A 111 31.42 -7.09 11.33
N GLY A 112 30.81 -8.27 11.36
CA GLY A 112 31.45 -9.53 11.72
C GLY A 112 32.42 -10.09 10.66
N GLY A 113 32.34 -9.61 9.41
CA GLY A 113 33.19 -10.05 8.30
C GLY A 113 34.59 -9.41 8.24
N SER A 114 34.88 -8.36 9.02
CA SER A 114 36.19 -7.67 9.00
C SER A 114 37.22 -8.19 10.01
N GLY A 115 36.90 -9.29 10.72
CA GLY A 115 37.73 -9.81 11.81
C GLY A 115 38.64 -11.00 11.50
N ASN A 116 38.81 -11.41 10.23
CA ASN A 116 39.72 -12.50 9.85
C ASN A 116 40.32 -12.26 8.45
N HIS A 117 41.32 -11.37 8.38
CA HIS A 117 42.40 -11.43 7.40
C HIS A 117 43.66 -10.81 8.01
#